data_AF-A0A838TAE1-F1
#
_entry.id   AF-A0A838TAE1-F1
#
_cell.length_a   1.000
_cell.length_b   1.000
_cell.length_c   1.000
_cell.angle_alpha   90.00
_cell.angle_beta   90.00
_cell.angle_gamma   90.00
#
_symmetry.space_group_name_H-M   'P 1'
#
loop_
_entity.id
_entity.type
_entity.pdbx_description
1 polymer ?
#
loop_
_entity_poly.entity_id
_entity_poly.type
_entity_poly.pdbx_seq_one_letter_code
_entity_poly.pdbx_strand_id
1 'polypeptide(L)'
;MTKRIFSLKSIAAVACCSFLLVISFISCKKDNNTGTPVPVVVIDKAALIAKVAEAQALLDGTVEGTRPGEYVIGSKSALQSAVDAAKAIISDANATLSTVTNAIAQVQAAIDIYKTNLIAEIAAENLIGFWKMNGNANDSSGKAHNGTVTAGHPYFGSGIPTLTNDRFGRANMCYHFDHGGNIEVPYTSALNPQEMTISVWCKKDTAGRLLNSDTYTMVSLDRWLGYKYQWQSANKLFFTVHAINGADTTFYDRDDEVAVLDNEVWYHAVVTFKPGEEDFYVNGDLVKTWTDVPGSPITVSSAINFVIGQDLPTGYYLTTDPSGSRLVDYGGFWTGDLDDVMFYNVALSAAQVKSIYDNQNTL
;
A
#
# COMPACT_ATOMS: atom_id res chain seq x y z
N MET A 1 22.08 19.82 -29.61
CA MET A 1 20.80 20.49 -29.89
C MET A 1 19.83 19.43 -30.38
N THR A 2 19.24 18.67 -29.45
CA THR A 2 18.32 17.58 -29.81
C THR A 2 17.29 17.48 -28.68
N LYS A 3 16.13 18.09 -28.92
CA LYS A 3 14.96 18.04 -28.04
C LYS A 3 14.57 16.57 -27.82
N ARG A 4 14.56 16.12 -26.57
CA ARG A 4 13.83 14.90 -26.18
C ARG A 4 12.65 15.32 -25.32
N ILE A 5 11.50 14.90 -25.82
CA ILE A 5 10.14 15.20 -25.40
C ILE A 5 9.92 14.55 -24.02
N PHE A 6 9.50 15.37 -23.06
CA PHE A 6 9.00 14.91 -21.76
C PHE A 6 7.72 14.09 -22.00
N SER A 7 7.79 12.78 -21.72
CA SER A 7 6.62 11.91 -21.66
C SER A 7 6.16 11.85 -20.21
N LEU A 8 5.23 12.72 -19.82
CA LEU A 8 4.45 12.54 -18.59
C LEU A 8 3.57 11.30 -18.75
N LYS A 9 3.93 10.20 -18.07
CA LYS A 9 3.00 9.12 -17.76
C LYS A 9 2.61 9.25 -16.29
N SER A 10 1.64 10.13 -16.03
CA SER A 10 0.85 10.10 -14.80
C SER A 10 -0.09 8.90 -14.88
N ILE A 11 0.25 7.83 -14.14
CA ILE A 11 -0.66 6.72 -13.87
C ILE A 11 -1.60 7.22 -12.78
N ALA A 12 -2.74 7.78 -13.19
CA ALA A 12 -3.89 7.84 -12.33
C ALA A 12 -4.52 6.45 -12.38
N ALA A 13 -4.48 5.72 -11.26
CA ALA A 13 -5.31 4.55 -11.04
C ALA A 13 -6.78 5.00 -10.89
N VAL A 14 -7.35 5.49 -11.99
CA VAL A 14 -8.81 5.57 -12.12
C VAL A 14 -9.23 4.14 -12.41
N ALA A 15 -9.88 3.50 -11.43
CA ALA A 15 -10.71 2.33 -11.66
C ALA A 15 -11.85 2.72 -12.60
N CYS A 16 -11.52 2.85 -13.89
CA CYS A 16 -12.47 3.03 -14.97
C CYS A 16 -13.03 1.64 -15.26
N CYS A 17 -13.98 1.21 -14.43
CA CYS A 17 -14.89 0.14 -14.79
C CYS A 17 -15.82 0.67 -15.89
N SER A 18 -15.26 0.82 -17.10
CA SER A 18 -16.00 1.04 -18.32
C SER A 18 -16.74 -0.26 -18.68
N PHE A 19 -17.89 -0.49 -18.04
CA PHE A 19 -18.84 -1.51 -18.48
C PHE A 19 -19.64 -0.96 -19.67
N LEU A 20 -19.06 -1.06 -20.86
CA LEU A 20 -19.75 -0.85 -22.14
C LEU A 20 -20.60 -2.09 -22.43
N LEU A 21 -21.91 -2.00 -22.22
CA LEU A 21 -22.86 -3.05 -22.57
C LEU A 21 -23.26 -2.93 -24.05
N VAL A 22 -22.91 -3.94 -24.84
CA VAL A 22 -23.34 -4.12 -26.23
C VAL A 22 -24.81 -4.54 -26.25
N ILE A 23 -25.68 -3.75 -26.88
CA ILE A 23 -27.10 -4.08 -27.09
C ILE A 23 -27.27 -4.61 -28.51
N SER A 24 -27.59 -5.90 -28.64
CA SER A 24 -28.06 -6.50 -29.89
C SER A 24 -29.54 -6.18 -30.11
N PHE A 25 -29.87 -5.55 -31.24
CA PHE A 25 -31.25 -5.33 -31.66
C PHE A 25 -31.82 -6.62 -32.29
N ILE A 26 -32.85 -7.20 -31.68
CA ILE A 26 -33.79 -8.09 -32.38
C ILE A 26 -35.05 -7.29 -32.66
N SER A 27 -35.22 -6.90 -33.92
CA SER A 27 -36.42 -6.26 -34.47
C SER A 27 -37.32 -7.33 -35.08
N CYS A 28 -38.49 -7.57 -34.48
CA CYS A 28 -39.60 -8.24 -35.15
C CYS A 28 -40.79 -7.26 -35.30
N LYS A 29 -41.08 -6.90 -36.55
CA LYS A 29 -42.37 -6.38 -37.06
C LYS A 29 -43.42 -7.50 -36.97
N LYS A 30 -44.75 -7.34 -36.87
CA LYS A 30 -45.74 -6.25 -37.01
C LYS A 30 -47.04 -6.80 -36.37
N ASP A 31 -47.98 -5.96 -35.94
CA ASP A 31 -49.43 -6.07 -36.25
C ASP A 31 -50.26 -4.95 -35.61
N ASN A 32 -51.45 -4.76 -36.18
CA ASN A 32 -52.12 -3.48 -36.40
C ASN A 32 -53.11 -3.05 -35.29
N ASN A 33 -53.16 -1.71 -35.07
CA ASN A 33 -54.34 -0.86 -34.86
C ASN A 33 -55.28 -1.13 -33.67
N THR A 34 -55.26 -0.25 -32.66
CA THR A 34 -56.45 0.47 -32.14
C THR A 34 -55.97 1.62 -31.24
N GLY A 35 -56.52 2.82 -31.46
CA GLY A 35 -56.19 4.05 -30.71
C GLY A 35 -56.79 4.05 -29.30
N THR A 36 -56.21 3.26 -28.40
CA THR A 36 -56.27 3.50 -26.96
C THR A 36 -55.01 4.26 -26.55
N PRO A 37 -55.08 5.28 -25.68
CA PRO A 37 -53.87 5.87 -25.12
C PRO A 37 -53.14 4.73 -24.37
N VAL A 38 -51.99 4.32 -24.89
CA VAL A 38 -51.09 3.43 -24.14
C VAL A 38 -50.83 4.12 -22.80
N PRO A 39 -51.05 3.48 -21.65
CA PRO A 39 -50.72 4.08 -20.37
C PRO A 39 -49.24 4.45 -20.41
N VAL A 40 -48.93 5.75 -20.32
CA VAL A 40 -47.55 6.20 -20.15
C VAL A 40 -47.08 5.61 -18.83
N VAL A 41 -46.25 4.58 -18.89
CA VAL A 41 -45.64 4.00 -17.70
C VAL A 41 -44.66 5.04 -17.17
N VAL A 42 -45.11 5.84 -16.20
CA VAL A 42 -44.26 6.78 -15.49
C VAL A 42 -43.38 5.98 -14.55
N ILE A 43 -42.07 5.94 -14.83
CA ILE A 43 -41.10 5.32 -13.94
C ILE A 43 -40.89 6.24 -12.73
N ASP A 44 -41.14 5.72 -11.53
CA ASP A 44 -40.86 6.42 -10.29
C ASP A 44 -39.34 6.52 -10.07
N LYS A 45 -38.86 7.74 -9.79
CA LYS A 45 -37.45 8.08 -9.60
C LYS A 45 -37.17 8.66 -8.21
N ALA A 46 -38.16 8.67 -7.31
CA ALA A 46 -38.05 9.28 -5.99
C ALA A 46 -36.87 8.73 -5.17
N ALA A 47 -36.64 7.40 -5.21
CA ALA A 47 -35.53 6.76 -4.52
C ALA A 47 -34.16 7.18 -5.08
N LEU A 48 -34.04 7.34 -6.40
CA LEU A 48 -32.80 7.82 -7.02
C LEU A 48 -32.53 9.29 -6.67
N ILE A 49 -33.56 10.13 -6.68
CA ILE A 49 -33.46 11.54 -6.25
C ILE A 49 -33.00 11.62 -4.80
N ALA A 50 -33.56 10.80 -3.91
CA ALA A 50 -33.16 10.76 -2.49
C ALA A 50 -31.68 10.35 -2.33
N LYS A 51 -31.20 9.38 -3.10
CA LYS A 51 -29.78 8.97 -3.06
C LYS A 51 -28.83 10.03 -3.61
N VAL A 52 -29.23 10.72 -4.68
CA VAL A 52 -28.48 11.88 -5.19
C VAL A 52 -28.40 12.99 -4.13
N ALA A 53 -29.48 13.25 -3.40
CA ALA A 53 -29.47 14.23 -2.32
C ALA A 53 -28.54 13.84 -1.16
N GLU A 54 -28.50 12.56 -0.77
CA GLU A 54 -27.55 12.04 0.23
C GLU A 54 -26.09 12.26 -0.21
N ALA A 55 -25.75 11.91 -1.45
CA ALA A 55 -24.42 12.12 -2.00
C ALA A 55 -24.04 13.60 -2.08
N GLN A 56 -24.97 14.47 -2.49
CA GLN A 56 -24.74 15.92 -2.56
C GLN A 56 -24.49 16.50 -1.17
N ALA A 57 -25.21 16.05 -0.14
CA ALA A 57 -24.98 16.49 1.24
C ALA A 57 -23.57 16.12 1.74
N LEU A 58 -23.05 14.94 1.36
CA LEU A 58 -21.66 14.56 1.66
C LEU A 58 -20.67 15.47 0.92
N LEU A 59 -20.88 15.73 -0.36
CA LEU A 59 -20.00 16.60 -1.17
C LEU A 59 -19.94 18.02 -0.61
N ASP A 60 -21.07 18.57 -0.21
CA ASP A 60 -21.20 19.95 0.27
C ASP A 60 -20.71 20.09 1.73
N GLY A 61 -20.90 19.05 2.55
CA GLY A 61 -20.67 19.07 4.00
C GLY A 61 -19.28 18.62 4.47
N THR A 62 -18.39 18.22 3.56
CA THR A 62 -17.06 17.68 3.90
C THR A 62 -15.95 18.45 3.20
N VAL A 63 -14.68 18.15 3.47
CA VAL A 63 -13.52 18.73 2.78
C VAL A 63 -12.51 17.65 2.43
N GLU A 64 -11.76 17.86 1.36
CA GLU A 64 -10.64 17.00 0.99
C GLU A 64 -9.33 17.55 1.53
N GLY A 65 -8.39 16.66 1.85
CA GLY A 65 -7.05 17.02 2.28
C GLY A 65 -6.26 15.80 2.77
N THR A 66 -5.33 16.03 3.69
CA THR A 66 -4.39 15.00 4.17
C THR A 66 -4.50 14.77 5.68
N ARG A 67 -5.38 15.48 6.39
CA ARG A 67 -5.47 15.45 7.85
C ARG A 67 -6.60 14.55 8.33
N PRO A 68 -6.52 14.04 9.58
CA PRO A 68 -7.64 13.36 10.22
C PRO A 68 -8.92 14.20 10.19
N GLY A 69 -10.04 13.57 9.83
CA GLY A 69 -11.34 14.21 9.66
C GLY A 69 -11.60 14.78 8.26
N GLU A 70 -10.57 14.87 7.41
CA GLU A 70 -10.71 15.21 5.99
C GLU A 70 -10.89 13.94 5.15
N TYR A 71 -11.34 14.09 3.91
CA TYR A 71 -11.43 13.00 2.94
C TYR A 71 -10.22 13.01 2.00
N VAL A 72 -9.78 11.84 1.54
CA VAL A 72 -8.68 11.72 0.57
C VAL A 72 -8.94 12.59 -0.67
N ILE A 73 -7.93 13.33 -1.11
CA ILE A 73 -7.98 14.18 -2.32
C ILE A 73 -8.37 13.37 -3.55
N GLY A 74 -9.41 13.82 -4.26
CA GLY A 74 -9.97 13.18 -5.45
C GLY A 74 -11.24 12.35 -5.18
N SER A 75 -11.51 11.98 -3.91
CA SER A 75 -12.69 11.21 -3.52
C SER A 75 -14.01 11.93 -3.84
N LYS A 76 -14.07 13.27 -3.70
CA LYS A 76 -15.23 14.07 -4.08
C LYS A 76 -15.48 14.06 -5.57
N SER A 77 -14.43 14.13 -6.38
CA SER A 77 -14.57 14.05 -7.85
C SER A 77 -15.17 12.71 -8.29
N ALA A 78 -14.79 11.62 -7.62
CA ALA A 78 -15.35 10.30 -7.88
C ALA A 78 -16.85 10.24 -7.50
N LEU A 79 -17.23 10.72 -6.32
CA LEU A 79 -18.63 10.77 -5.89
C LEU A 79 -19.48 11.71 -6.78
N GLN A 80 -18.94 12.87 -7.17
CA GLN A 80 -19.62 13.81 -8.08
C GLN A 80 -19.90 13.17 -9.44
N SER A 81 -18.98 12.36 -9.96
CA SER A 81 -19.17 11.65 -11.23
C SER A 81 -20.38 10.70 -11.18
N ALA A 82 -20.56 9.99 -10.07
CA ALA A 82 -21.73 9.13 -9.86
C ALA A 82 -23.03 9.94 -9.72
N VAL A 83 -22.98 11.08 -9.03
CA VAL A 83 -24.10 12.03 -8.91
C VAL A 83 -24.53 12.56 -10.28
N ASP A 84 -23.58 12.94 -11.13
CA ASP A 84 -23.87 13.50 -12.45
C ASP A 84 -24.48 12.45 -13.39
N ALA A 85 -23.95 11.22 -13.35
CA ALA A 85 -24.54 10.09 -14.08
C ALA A 85 -25.98 9.81 -13.62
N ALA A 86 -26.26 9.84 -12.32
CA ALA A 86 -27.60 9.66 -11.80
C ALA A 86 -28.55 10.81 -12.18
N LYS A 87 -28.08 12.06 -12.17
CA LYS A 87 -28.86 13.23 -12.63
C LYS A 87 -29.24 13.11 -14.10
N ALA A 88 -28.36 12.58 -14.95
CA ALA A 88 -28.70 12.32 -16.36
C ALA A 88 -29.87 11.33 -16.48
N ILE A 89 -29.85 10.21 -15.74
CA ILE A 89 -30.96 9.25 -15.69
C ILE A 89 -32.25 9.86 -15.11
N ILE A 90 -32.14 10.75 -14.13
CA ILE A 90 -33.29 11.47 -13.58
C ILE A 90 -33.97 12.31 -14.67
N SER A 91 -33.18 13.01 -15.50
CA SER A 91 -33.67 13.87 -16.58
C SER A 91 -34.18 13.12 -17.82
N ASP A 92 -33.80 11.85 -18.00
CA ASP A 92 -34.19 11.06 -19.17
C ASP A 92 -35.65 10.60 -19.09
N ALA A 93 -36.51 11.12 -19.98
CA ALA A 93 -37.92 10.75 -20.09
C ALA A 93 -38.13 9.28 -20.50
N ASN A 94 -37.11 8.64 -21.10
CA ASN A 94 -37.14 7.25 -21.56
C ASN A 94 -36.42 6.29 -20.58
N ALA A 95 -35.99 6.78 -19.41
CA ALA A 95 -35.36 5.92 -18.42
C ALA A 95 -36.28 4.74 -18.07
N THR A 96 -35.69 3.55 -17.99
CA THR A 96 -36.39 2.31 -17.62
C THR A 96 -36.24 2.03 -16.13
N LEU A 97 -37.10 1.18 -15.57
CA LEU A 97 -36.97 0.71 -14.18
C LEU A 97 -35.57 0.12 -13.92
N SER A 98 -35.04 -0.66 -14.86
CA SER A 98 -33.69 -1.25 -14.74
C SER A 98 -32.60 -0.17 -14.67
N THR A 99 -32.65 0.85 -15.51
CA THR A 99 -31.67 1.95 -15.47
C THR A 99 -31.73 2.74 -14.16
N VAL A 100 -32.92 2.95 -13.61
CA VAL A 100 -33.11 3.63 -12.32
C VAL A 100 -32.58 2.79 -11.17
N THR A 101 -32.92 1.50 -11.11
CA THR A 101 -32.43 0.57 -10.08
C THR A 101 -30.90 0.46 -10.11
N ASN A 102 -30.31 0.36 -11.30
CA ASN A 102 -28.86 0.32 -11.45
C ASN A 102 -28.23 1.64 -10.98
N ALA A 103 -28.78 2.79 -11.35
CA ALA A 103 -28.27 4.09 -10.90
C ALA A 103 -28.32 4.24 -9.36
N ILE A 104 -29.38 3.73 -8.70
CA ILE A 104 -29.47 3.71 -7.23
C ILE A 104 -28.30 2.91 -6.64
N ALA A 105 -28.05 1.70 -7.16
CA ALA A 105 -26.96 0.85 -6.68
C ALA A 105 -25.58 1.50 -6.91
N GLN A 106 -25.38 2.16 -8.05
CA GLN A 106 -24.12 2.86 -8.35
C GLN A 106 -23.88 4.07 -7.44
N VAL A 107 -24.89 4.90 -7.19
CA VAL A 107 -24.76 6.03 -6.25
C VAL A 107 -24.52 5.52 -4.82
N GLN A 108 -25.21 4.45 -4.41
CA GLN A 108 -24.99 3.84 -3.10
C GLN A 108 -23.55 3.34 -2.96
N ALA A 109 -23.04 2.58 -3.94
CA ALA A 109 -21.66 2.11 -3.93
C ALA A 109 -20.66 3.26 -3.90
N ALA A 110 -20.91 4.34 -4.65
CA ALA A 110 -20.06 5.53 -4.63
C ALA A 110 -20.08 6.25 -3.28
N ILE A 111 -21.24 6.33 -2.60
CA ILE A 111 -21.35 6.86 -1.24
C ILE A 111 -20.55 6.00 -0.26
N ASP A 112 -20.63 4.68 -0.37
CA ASP A 112 -19.93 3.77 0.52
C ASP A 112 -18.41 3.87 0.34
N ILE A 113 -17.93 3.90 -0.91
CA ILE A 113 -16.52 4.17 -1.24
C ILE A 113 -16.11 5.56 -0.74
N TYR A 114 -16.95 6.58 -0.91
CA TYR A 114 -16.63 7.92 -0.41
C TYR A 114 -16.42 7.91 1.11
N LYS A 115 -17.26 7.20 1.86
CA LYS A 115 -17.16 7.09 3.32
C LYS A 115 -15.88 6.36 3.77
N THR A 116 -15.35 5.41 3.01
CA THR A 116 -14.06 4.77 3.33
C THR A 116 -12.85 5.68 3.11
N ASN A 117 -13.01 6.79 2.38
CA ASN A 117 -11.96 7.79 2.17
C ASN A 117 -11.82 8.80 3.31
N LEU A 118 -12.61 8.68 4.38
CA LEU A 118 -12.41 9.48 5.59
C LEU A 118 -11.06 9.10 6.24
N ILE A 119 -10.18 10.09 6.40
CA ILE A 119 -8.89 9.88 7.05
C ILE A 119 -9.13 9.84 8.55
N ALA A 120 -8.94 8.65 9.15
CA ALA A 120 -9.00 8.49 10.60
C ALA A 120 -7.66 8.89 11.24
N GLU A 121 -7.71 9.42 12.47
CA GLU A 121 -6.52 9.66 13.27
C GLU A 121 -5.76 8.35 13.53
N ILE A 122 -4.45 8.36 13.35
CA ILE A 122 -3.58 7.27 13.77
C ILE A 122 -3.16 7.57 15.20
N ALA A 123 -3.61 6.75 16.14
CA ALA A 123 -3.26 6.92 17.55
C ALA A 123 -1.74 6.82 17.75
N ALA A 124 -1.15 7.73 18.52
CA ALA A 124 0.31 7.85 18.66
C ALA A 124 0.95 6.61 19.32
N GLU A 125 0.20 5.88 20.14
CA GLU A 125 0.58 4.59 20.71
C GLU A 125 0.75 3.49 19.65
N ASN A 126 0.13 3.64 18.49
CA ASN A 126 0.23 2.64 17.43
C ASN A 126 1.52 2.75 16.62
N LEU A 127 2.20 3.90 16.66
CA LEU A 127 3.51 4.08 16.05
C LEU A 127 4.59 3.45 16.96
N ILE A 128 5.19 2.36 16.48
CA ILE A 128 6.29 1.66 17.15
C ILE A 128 7.60 2.41 16.94
N GLY A 129 7.89 2.84 15.71
CA GLY A 129 9.15 3.49 15.36
C GLY A 129 9.04 4.33 14.11
N PHE A 130 9.82 5.41 14.04
CA PHE A 130 9.94 6.25 12.86
C PHE A 130 11.40 6.65 12.65
N TRP A 131 12.07 6.01 11.73
CA TRP A 131 13.44 6.35 11.33
C TRP A 131 13.40 7.29 10.13
N LYS A 132 13.39 8.60 10.42
CA LYS A 132 13.48 9.67 9.42
C LYS A 132 14.76 9.65 8.61
N MET A 133 15.82 9.04 9.12
CA MET A 133 17.13 8.95 8.46
C MET A 133 17.79 10.31 8.11
N ASN A 134 17.33 11.38 8.75
CA ASN A 134 17.87 12.74 8.61
C ASN A 134 19.17 12.89 9.42
N GLY A 135 20.28 12.46 8.82
CA GLY A 135 21.63 12.57 9.37
C GLY A 135 22.00 11.53 10.43
N ASN A 136 21.06 10.68 10.87
CA ASN A 136 21.32 9.61 11.84
C ASN A 136 20.24 8.51 11.77
N ALA A 137 20.51 7.38 12.42
CA ALA A 137 19.61 6.23 12.52
C ALA A 137 18.71 6.23 13.78
N ASN A 138 18.51 7.38 14.44
CA ASN A 138 17.69 7.43 15.64
C ASN A 138 16.20 7.36 15.34
N ASP A 139 15.45 6.84 16.31
CA ASP A 139 14.00 6.81 16.26
C ASP A 139 13.41 8.19 16.59
N SER A 140 12.62 8.71 15.65
CA SER A 140 11.91 10.00 15.71
C SER A 140 10.47 9.88 16.19
N SER A 141 9.99 8.69 16.54
CA SER A 141 8.64 8.48 17.08
C SER A 141 8.50 8.86 18.56
N GLY A 142 9.63 9.01 19.27
CA GLY A 142 9.66 9.21 20.71
C GLY A 142 9.60 7.92 21.53
N LYS A 143 9.70 6.73 20.91
CA LYS A 143 9.72 5.42 21.59
C LYS A 143 11.12 4.90 21.90
N ALA A 144 12.15 5.62 21.44
CA ALA A 144 13.57 5.32 21.68
C ALA A 144 14.03 3.96 21.10
N HIS A 145 13.38 3.49 20.03
CA HIS A 145 13.85 2.34 19.24
C HIS A 145 15.01 2.76 18.30
N ASN A 146 16.06 3.35 18.87
CA ASN A 146 17.19 3.89 18.11
C ASN A 146 17.93 2.77 17.36
N GLY A 147 18.25 3.02 16.09
CA GLY A 147 19.07 2.14 15.29
C GLY A 147 20.56 2.45 15.43
N THR A 148 21.38 1.43 15.21
CA THR A 148 22.84 1.54 15.08
C THR A 148 23.24 1.16 13.67
N VAL A 149 23.98 2.05 12.99
CA VAL A 149 24.57 1.76 11.68
C VAL A 149 25.65 0.68 11.85
N THR A 150 25.48 -0.44 11.16
CA THR A 150 26.29 -1.65 11.31
C THR A 150 26.86 -2.08 9.96
N ALA A 151 28.13 -2.47 9.96
CA ALA A 151 28.78 -3.03 8.79
C ALA A 151 28.18 -4.39 8.44
N GLY A 152 28.04 -4.70 7.15
CA GLY A 152 27.57 -5.99 6.68
C GLY A 152 28.55 -7.13 6.94
N HIS A 153 28.06 -8.35 6.75
CA HIS A 153 28.91 -9.53 6.90
C HIS A 153 30.00 -9.55 5.81
N PRO A 154 31.23 -10.02 6.09
CA PRO A 154 32.31 -10.09 5.11
C PRO A 154 31.97 -10.85 3.82
N TYR A 155 31.10 -11.86 3.93
CA TYR A 155 30.58 -12.59 2.77
C TYR A 155 29.84 -11.69 1.77
N PHE A 156 29.14 -10.66 2.26
CA PHE A 156 28.44 -9.68 1.42
C PHE A 156 29.33 -8.52 0.98
N GLY A 157 30.58 -8.43 1.46
CA GLY A 157 31.51 -7.35 1.12
C GLY A 157 31.69 -6.25 2.18
N SER A 158 31.11 -6.43 3.38
CA SER A 158 31.29 -5.52 4.54
C SER A 158 30.88 -4.07 4.28
N GLY A 159 29.81 -3.83 3.51
CA GLY A 159 29.29 -2.47 3.29
C GLY A 159 28.83 -1.81 4.57
N ILE A 160 28.83 -0.48 4.62
CA ILE A 160 28.31 0.32 5.74
C ILE A 160 27.32 1.32 5.16
N PRO A 161 26.10 1.46 5.72
CA PRO A 161 25.16 2.46 5.24
C PRO A 161 25.75 3.87 5.29
N THR A 162 25.55 4.63 4.22
CA THR A 162 26.06 6.01 4.10
C THR A 162 24.93 7.00 3.90
N LEU A 163 25.03 8.18 4.49
CA LEU A 163 24.06 9.24 4.28
C LEU A 163 24.14 9.76 2.84
N THR A 164 22.99 9.96 2.21
CA THR A 164 22.90 10.45 0.83
C THR A 164 21.71 11.41 0.63
N ASN A 165 21.43 11.77 -0.61
CA ASN A 165 20.34 12.67 -0.97
C ASN A 165 18.99 11.95 -0.92
N ASP A 166 17.99 12.58 -0.28
CA ASP A 166 16.61 12.08 -0.31
C ASP A 166 15.93 12.25 -1.69
N ARG A 167 14.66 11.88 -1.74
CA ARG A 167 13.76 12.04 -2.89
C ARG A 167 13.61 13.48 -3.41
N PHE A 168 13.99 14.48 -2.61
CA PHE A 168 13.96 15.89 -2.98
C PHE A 168 15.35 16.46 -3.30
N GLY A 169 16.39 15.62 -3.28
CA GLY A 169 17.77 16.03 -3.52
C GLY A 169 18.44 16.72 -2.32
N ARG A 170 17.85 16.66 -1.12
CA ARG A 170 18.43 17.25 0.09
C ARG A 170 19.50 16.31 0.66
N ALA A 171 20.70 16.84 0.86
CA ALA A 171 21.85 16.04 1.30
C ALA A 171 21.70 15.51 2.74
N ASN A 172 22.14 14.27 2.94
CA ASN A 172 22.14 13.56 4.23
C ASN A 172 20.76 13.37 4.85
N MET A 173 19.74 13.21 4.00
CA MET A 173 18.34 13.06 4.42
C MET A 173 17.81 11.64 4.18
N CYS A 174 18.65 10.69 3.79
CA CYS A 174 18.34 9.26 3.77
C CYS A 174 19.64 8.44 3.86
N TYR A 175 19.54 7.11 3.91
CA TYR A 175 20.70 6.22 3.84
C TYR A 175 20.73 5.41 2.53
N HIS A 176 21.91 5.33 1.94
CA HIS A 176 22.27 4.35 0.93
C HIS A 176 22.82 3.09 1.61
N PHE A 177 22.32 1.92 1.23
CA PHE A 177 22.75 0.61 1.73
C PHE A 177 23.33 -0.20 0.58
N ASP A 178 24.40 -0.95 0.86
CA ASP A 178 24.99 -1.89 -0.08
C ASP A 178 25.86 -2.91 0.67
N HIS A 179 26.22 -4.03 0.03
CA HIS A 179 27.15 -5.05 0.52
C HIS A 179 26.84 -5.52 1.97
N GLY A 180 25.54 -5.68 2.29
CA GLY A 180 25.05 -6.12 3.59
C GLY A 180 25.07 -5.06 4.70
N GLY A 181 25.48 -3.82 4.42
CA GLY A 181 25.38 -2.73 5.39
C GLY A 181 23.92 -2.55 5.85
N ASN A 182 23.70 -2.33 7.14
CA ASN A 182 22.36 -2.30 7.73
C ASN A 182 22.28 -1.40 8.96
N ILE A 183 21.06 -1.17 9.43
CA ILE A 183 20.77 -0.51 10.71
C ILE A 183 20.11 -1.54 11.63
N GLU A 184 20.73 -1.79 12.78
CA GLU A 184 20.19 -2.71 13.79
C GLU A 184 19.50 -1.94 14.92
N VAL A 185 18.25 -2.29 15.19
CA VAL A 185 17.44 -1.74 16.27
C VAL A 185 17.30 -2.79 17.37
N PRO A 186 17.71 -2.49 18.62
CA PRO A 186 17.60 -3.43 19.74
C PRO A 186 16.19 -3.98 19.90
N TYR A 187 16.10 -5.30 20.06
CA TYR A 187 14.81 -5.98 20.22
C TYR A 187 14.00 -5.45 21.41
N THR A 188 12.72 -5.21 21.16
CA THR A 188 11.67 -5.08 22.17
C THR A 188 10.46 -5.86 21.68
N SER A 189 9.57 -6.28 22.59
CA SER A 189 8.34 -6.97 22.19
C SER A 189 7.41 -6.08 21.34
N ALA A 190 7.56 -4.75 21.39
CA ALA A 190 6.82 -3.83 20.53
C ALA A 190 7.17 -4.01 19.05
N LEU A 191 8.39 -4.48 18.74
CA LEU A 191 8.82 -4.79 17.38
C LEU A 191 8.27 -6.14 16.86
N ASN A 192 7.55 -6.91 17.69
CA ASN A 192 6.89 -8.15 17.27
C ASN A 192 5.36 -8.06 17.49
N PRO A 193 4.67 -7.08 16.86
CA PRO A 193 3.25 -6.89 17.07
C PRO A 193 2.41 -8.02 16.43
N GLN A 194 1.13 -8.10 16.78
CA GLN A 194 0.20 -9.11 16.27
C GLN A 194 -0.57 -8.67 15.02
N GLU A 195 -0.50 -7.39 14.70
CA GLU A 195 -0.89 -6.75 13.46
C GLU A 195 0.18 -5.70 13.15
N MET A 196 0.35 -5.32 11.89
CA MET A 196 1.36 -4.32 11.57
C MET A 196 1.09 -3.53 10.30
N THR A 197 1.75 -2.38 10.25
CA THR A 197 2.00 -1.65 8.99
C THR A 197 3.47 -1.30 8.94
N ILE A 198 4.12 -1.66 7.84
CA ILE A 198 5.50 -1.26 7.53
C ILE A 198 5.43 -0.31 6.34
N SER A 199 5.89 0.92 6.52
CA SER A 199 5.94 1.95 5.48
C SER A 199 7.38 2.37 5.25
N VAL A 200 7.84 2.35 4.00
CA VAL A 200 9.22 2.68 3.62
C VAL A 200 9.23 3.50 2.34
N TRP A 201 9.98 4.59 2.32
CA TRP A 201 10.41 5.17 1.04
C TRP A 201 11.66 4.43 0.57
N CYS A 202 11.63 3.91 -0.65
CA CYS A 202 12.73 3.12 -1.19
C CYS A 202 13.05 3.48 -2.64
N LYS A 203 14.32 3.35 -3.01
CA LYS A 203 14.81 3.43 -4.38
C LYS A 203 15.89 2.38 -4.57
N LYS A 204 15.58 1.31 -5.32
CA LYS A 204 16.54 0.23 -5.59
C LYS A 204 17.49 0.61 -6.70
N ASP A 205 18.76 0.25 -6.55
CA ASP A 205 19.76 0.50 -7.58
C ASP A 205 19.56 -0.39 -8.82
N THR A 206 20.03 0.10 -9.97
CA THR A 206 20.01 -0.66 -11.24
C THR A 206 21.13 -1.69 -11.34
N ALA A 207 22.25 -1.52 -10.64
CA ALA A 207 23.48 -2.25 -10.92
C ALA A 207 23.88 -3.25 -9.83
N GLY A 208 24.56 -4.32 -10.27
CA GLY A 208 25.76 -4.81 -9.58
C GLY A 208 25.62 -5.93 -8.58
N ARG A 209 24.43 -6.23 -8.04
CA ARG A 209 24.33 -7.31 -7.05
C ARG A 209 24.20 -8.70 -7.70
N LEU A 210 25.29 -9.49 -7.59
CA LEU A 210 25.34 -10.88 -8.04
C LEU A 210 24.97 -11.90 -6.95
N LEU A 211 25.02 -11.49 -5.68
CA LEU A 211 24.67 -12.32 -4.53
C LEU A 211 23.20 -12.12 -4.17
N ASN A 212 22.46 -13.21 -3.96
CA ASN A 212 21.09 -13.19 -3.43
C ASN A 212 20.21 -12.18 -4.20
N SER A 213 20.34 -12.20 -5.53
CA SER A 213 19.77 -11.22 -6.46
C SER A 213 18.24 -11.30 -6.59
N ASP A 214 17.62 -12.21 -5.84
CA ASP A 214 16.18 -12.43 -5.72
C ASP A 214 15.59 -11.89 -4.41
N THR A 215 16.41 -11.42 -3.46
CA THR A 215 15.95 -10.98 -2.13
C THR A 215 16.55 -9.63 -1.70
N TYR A 216 15.88 -8.52 -2.01
CA TYR A 216 16.27 -7.17 -1.58
C TYR A 216 15.51 -6.77 -0.31
N THR A 217 16.02 -7.14 0.87
CA THR A 217 15.29 -6.97 2.14
C THR A 217 15.40 -5.55 2.69
N MET A 218 14.27 -4.85 2.79
CA MET A 218 14.18 -3.49 3.32
C MET A 218 14.10 -3.49 4.84
N VAL A 219 13.26 -4.35 5.43
CA VAL A 219 13.18 -4.51 6.89
C VAL A 219 12.89 -5.96 7.28
N SER A 220 13.28 -6.35 8.49
CA SER A 220 13.11 -7.71 8.99
C SER A 220 13.14 -7.80 10.52
N LEU A 221 12.39 -8.76 11.06
CA LEU A 221 12.62 -9.32 12.39
C LEU A 221 12.74 -10.84 12.26
N ASP A 222 13.93 -11.38 12.55
CA ASP A 222 14.23 -12.82 12.49
C ASP A 222 13.91 -13.49 11.14
N ARG A 223 14.05 -12.75 10.04
CA ARG A 223 13.89 -13.26 8.68
C ARG A 223 12.52 -13.95 8.50
N TRP A 224 12.47 -15.10 7.84
CA TRP A 224 11.23 -15.85 7.64
C TRP A 224 10.72 -16.45 8.95
N LEU A 225 11.51 -16.53 10.02
CA LEU A 225 11.04 -17.07 11.30
C LEU A 225 10.18 -16.08 12.09
N GLY A 226 10.29 -14.79 11.79
CA GLY A 226 9.37 -13.73 12.24
C GLY A 226 8.64 -13.13 11.05
N TYR A 227 9.12 -11.98 10.57
CA TYR A 227 8.60 -11.35 9.36
C TYR A 227 9.69 -10.58 8.62
N LYS A 228 9.50 -10.37 7.30
CA LYS A 228 10.40 -9.56 6.48
C LYS A 228 9.66 -8.92 5.32
N TYR A 229 10.00 -7.67 5.03
CA TYR A 229 9.49 -6.93 3.88
C TYR A 229 10.63 -6.63 2.91
N GLN A 230 10.44 -7.03 1.65
CA GLN A 230 11.50 -7.06 0.67
C GLN A 230 10.97 -6.78 -0.74
N TRP A 231 11.90 -6.48 -1.63
CA TRP A 231 11.65 -6.44 -3.07
C TRP A 231 12.29 -7.70 -3.70
N GLN A 232 11.53 -8.46 -4.47
CA GLN A 232 11.98 -9.72 -5.06
C GLN A 232 12.43 -9.61 -6.53
N SER A 233 12.99 -10.71 -7.04
CA SER A 233 13.12 -10.93 -8.48
C SER A 233 11.76 -10.73 -9.19
N ALA A 234 11.77 -10.26 -10.45
CA ALA A 234 10.62 -9.68 -11.17
C ALA A 234 10.19 -8.28 -10.74
N ASN A 235 10.96 -7.64 -9.85
CA ASN A 235 10.73 -6.27 -9.40
C ASN A 235 9.35 -6.05 -8.74
N LYS A 236 8.91 -6.98 -7.88
CA LYS A 236 7.69 -6.82 -7.05
C LYS A 236 7.99 -6.71 -5.56
N LEU A 237 7.14 -5.99 -4.84
CA LEU A 237 7.16 -5.99 -3.38
C LEU A 237 6.69 -7.35 -2.87
N PHE A 238 7.28 -7.80 -1.77
CA PHE A 238 7.04 -9.11 -1.19
C PHE A 238 7.17 -9.08 0.33
N PHE A 239 6.24 -9.72 1.02
CA PHE A 239 6.21 -9.83 2.46
C PHE A 239 6.15 -11.31 2.88
N THR A 240 6.98 -11.64 3.86
CA THR A 240 6.89 -12.91 4.60
C THR A 240 6.41 -12.61 6.00
N VAL A 241 5.46 -13.40 6.51
CA VAL A 241 5.16 -13.50 7.94
C VAL A 241 4.99 -14.95 8.34
N HIS A 242 5.66 -15.34 9.42
CA HIS A 242 5.44 -16.60 10.12
C HIS A 242 4.32 -16.41 11.12
N ALA A 243 3.23 -17.16 10.95
CA ALA A 243 2.02 -17.00 11.72
C ALA A 243 1.64 -18.28 12.46
N ILE A 244 0.92 -18.11 13.58
CA ILE A 244 0.25 -19.17 14.32
C ILE A 244 -1.24 -19.15 13.95
N ASN A 245 -1.75 -20.29 13.47
CA ASN A 245 -3.16 -20.48 13.19
C ASN A 245 -3.67 -21.73 13.93
N GLY A 246 -4.29 -21.52 15.10
CA GLY A 246 -4.67 -22.62 15.99
C GLY A 246 -3.44 -23.27 16.63
N ALA A 247 -3.26 -24.57 16.42
CA ALA A 247 -2.12 -25.33 16.93
C ALA A 247 -0.94 -25.40 15.94
N ASP A 248 -1.15 -24.97 14.70
CA ASP A 248 -0.18 -25.06 13.61
C ASP A 248 0.51 -23.71 13.37
N THR A 249 1.70 -23.77 12.79
CA THR A 249 2.42 -22.60 12.29
C THR A 249 2.52 -22.65 10.76
N THR A 250 2.53 -21.49 10.12
CA THR A 250 2.60 -21.39 8.66
C THR A 250 3.34 -20.13 8.23
N PHE A 251 3.98 -20.18 7.07
CA PHE A 251 4.56 -19.00 6.44
C PHE A 251 3.59 -18.49 5.38
N TYR A 252 3.30 -17.20 5.42
CA TYR A 252 2.65 -16.49 4.33
C TYR A 252 3.71 -15.71 3.58
N ASP A 253 3.91 -16.10 2.33
CA ASP A 253 4.90 -15.56 1.40
C ASP A 253 4.13 -14.98 0.20
N ARG A 254 3.98 -13.66 0.18
CA ARG A 254 3.09 -12.96 -0.77
C ARG A 254 3.83 -11.84 -1.47
N ASP A 255 3.61 -11.73 -2.78
CA ASP A 255 3.96 -10.52 -3.53
C ASP A 255 2.71 -9.67 -3.83
N ASP A 256 2.95 -8.44 -4.27
CA ASP A 256 1.89 -7.51 -4.69
C ASP A 256 1.15 -7.94 -5.97
N GLU A 257 1.60 -9.00 -6.67
CA GLU A 257 1.18 -9.52 -7.98
C GLU A 257 1.13 -8.56 -9.17
N VAL A 258 1.00 -7.26 -8.92
CA VAL A 258 0.49 -6.26 -9.86
C VAL A 258 1.55 -5.21 -10.18
N ALA A 259 2.26 -4.71 -9.18
CA ALA A 259 3.15 -3.58 -9.34
C ALA A 259 4.54 -4.06 -9.77
N VAL A 260 4.99 -3.63 -10.95
CA VAL A 260 6.39 -3.82 -11.39
C VAL A 260 7.10 -2.49 -11.23
N LEU A 261 7.99 -2.42 -10.25
CA LEU A 261 8.68 -1.19 -9.88
C LEU A 261 9.97 -1.03 -10.71
N ASP A 262 10.28 0.21 -11.10
CA ASP A 262 11.49 0.53 -11.85
C ASP A 262 12.66 0.79 -10.89
N ASN A 263 13.86 0.36 -11.28
CA ASN A 263 15.07 0.73 -10.53
C ASN A 263 15.35 2.25 -10.67
N GLU A 264 16.08 2.83 -9.73
CA GLU A 264 16.44 4.26 -9.68
C GLU A 264 15.24 5.21 -9.56
N VAL A 265 14.05 4.69 -9.21
CA VAL A 265 12.84 5.47 -8.96
C VAL A 265 12.44 5.33 -7.49
N TRP A 266 12.11 6.47 -6.87
CA TRP A 266 11.58 6.49 -5.51
C TRP A 266 10.12 6.01 -5.50
N TYR A 267 9.82 5.10 -4.58
CA TYR A 267 8.47 4.65 -4.26
C TYR A 267 8.22 4.75 -2.77
N HIS A 268 6.98 5.06 -2.41
CA HIS A 268 6.45 4.81 -1.08
C HIS A 268 5.85 3.41 -1.07
N ALA A 269 6.54 2.46 -0.47
CA ALA A 269 6.17 1.05 -0.41
C ALA A 269 5.62 0.73 0.98
N VAL A 270 4.38 0.25 1.05
CA VAL A 270 3.72 -0.07 2.31
C VAL A 270 3.12 -1.46 2.24
N VAL A 271 3.28 -2.22 3.33
CA VAL A 271 2.50 -3.44 3.57
C VAL A 271 1.76 -3.31 4.90
N THR A 272 0.50 -3.73 4.91
CA THR A 272 -0.29 -3.90 6.13
C THR A 272 -0.62 -5.39 6.31
N PHE A 273 -0.66 -5.84 7.55
CA PHE A 273 -1.01 -7.21 7.89
C PHE A 273 -1.87 -7.25 9.14
N LYS A 274 -2.97 -7.98 9.08
CA LYS A 274 -3.73 -8.46 10.23
C LYS A 274 -4.23 -9.88 9.95
N PRO A 275 -4.63 -10.66 10.97
CA PRO A 275 -5.15 -12.00 10.74
C PRO A 275 -6.28 -12.02 9.71
N GLY A 276 -6.03 -12.69 8.58
CA GLY A 276 -6.98 -12.84 7.47
C GLY A 276 -6.89 -11.80 6.37
N GLU A 277 -6.08 -10.74 6.49
CA GLU A 277 -5.94 -9.72 5.46
C GLU A 277 -4.53 -9.11 5.42
N GLU A 278 -3.95 -9.04 4.23
CA GLU A 278 -2.69 -8.36 3.95
C GLU A 278 -2.85 -7.49 2.70
N ASP A 279 -2.42 -6.23 2.79
CA ASP A 279 -2.51 -5.28 1.69
C ASP A 279 -1.14 -4.73 1.34
N PHE A 280 -0.89 -4.58 0.04
CA PHE A 280 0.24 -3.83 -0.50
C PHE A 280 -0.23 -2.50 -1.07
N TYR A 281 0.55 -1.46 -0.81
CA TYR A 281 0.35 -0.12 -1.36
C TYR A 281 1.63 0.40 -2.01
N VAL A 282 1.46 1.12 -3.12
CA VAL A 282 2.54 1.83 -3.82
C VAL A 282 2.11 3.27 -4.03
N ASN A 283 2.92 4.22 -3.56
CA ASN A 283 2.65 5.66 -3.68
C ASN A 283 1.28 6.06 -3.12
N GLY A 284 0.91 5.45 -1.99
CA GLY A 284 -0.36 5.68 -1.30
C GLY A 284 -1.57 4.91 -1.85
N ASP A 285 -1.46 4.31 -3.04
CA ASP A 285 -2.56 3.58 -3.67
C ASP A 285 -2.50 2.08 -3.34
N LEU A 286 -3.65 1.48 -3.02
CA LEU A 286 -3.78 0.04 -2.81
C LEU A 286 -3.54 -0.69 -4.14
N VAL A 287 -2.57 -1.60 -4.17
CA VAL A 287 -2.25 -2.40 -5.37
C VAL A 287 -2.76 -3.83 -5.27
N LYS A 288 -2.81 -4.40 -4.06
CA LYS A 288 -3.20 -5.79 -3.85
C LYS A 288 -3.72 -6.02 -2.44
N THR A 289 -4.74 -6.87 -2.34
CA THR A 289 -5.24 -7.45 -1.09
C THR A 289 -5.17 -8.97 -1.18
N TRP A 290 -4.64 -9.60 -0.14
CA TRP A 290 -4.72 -11.04 0.13
C TRP A 290 -5.68 -11.27 1.29
N THR A 291 -6.68 -12.15 1.12
CA THR A 291 -7.72 -12.41 2.14
C THR A 291 -7.60 -13.80 2.77
N ASP A 292 -6.51 -14.51 2.48
CA ASP A 292 -6.27 -15.90 2.87
C ASP A 292 -5.00 -16.05 3.71
N VAL A 293 -4.75 -15.08 4.59
CA VAL A 293 -3.61 -15.03 5.52
C VAL A 293 -4.03 -15.11 7.01
N PRO A 294 -4.76 -16.16 7.44
CA PRO A 294 -5.27 -16.27 8.81
C PRO A 294 -4.18 -16.46 9.86
N GLY A 295 -4.51 -16.23 11.13
CA GLY A 295 -3.57 -16.39 12.24
C GLY A 295 -2.74 -15.13 12.49
N SER A 296 -2.02 -15.14 13.61
CA SER A 296 -1.27 -13.97 14.08
C SER A 296 0.24 -14.21 13.97
N PRO A 297 1.05 -13.16 13.76
CA PRO A 297 2.51 -13.27 13.72
C PRO A 297 3.04 -13.98 14.96
N ILE A 298 3.93 -14.96 14.75
CA ILE A 298 4.57 -15.69 15.83
C ILE A 298 5.39 -14.73 16.70
N THR A 299 5.46 -15.01 18.00
CA THR A 299 6.46 -14.38 18.85
C THR A 299 7.81 -15.06 18.61
N VAL A 300 8.81 -14.29 18.17
CA VAL A 300 10.15 -14.82 17.92
C VAL A 300 10.73 -15.44 19.19
N SER A 301 11.35 -16.61 19.04
CA SER A 301 11.77 -17.45 20.17
C SER A 301 13.01 -16.92 20.91
N SER A 302 13.73 -15.96 20.32
CA SER A 302 14.90 -15.32 20.92
C SER A 302 14.93 -13.83 20.64
N ALA A 303 15.43 -13.04 21.58
CA ALA A 303 15.65 -11.61 21.35
C ALA A 303 16.69 -11.43 20.24
N ILE A 304 16.23 -10.90 19.12
CA ILE A 304 17.02 -10.62 17.92
C ILE A 304 16.64 -9.25 17.40
N ASN A 305 17.63 -8.43 17.07
CA ASN A 305 17.41 -7.06 16.65
C ASN A 305 16.50 -7.02 15.42
N PHE A 306 15.60 -6.03 15.40
CA PHE A 306 14.94 -5.62 14.16
C PHE A 306 15.99 -4.96 13.27
N VAL A 307 15.92 -5.20 11.97
CA VAL A 307 16.96 -4.75 11.05
C VAL A 307 16.33 -4.02 9.89
N ILE A 308 16.94 -2.89 9.53
CA ILE A 308 16.63 -2.13 8.32
C ILE A 308 17.80 -2.32 7.36
N GLY A 309 17.51 -2.75 6.14
CA GLY A 309 18.47 -3.02 5.07
C GLY A 309 19.02 -4.45 5.03
N GLN A 310 18.59 -5.35 5.93
CA GLN A 310 19.05 -6.74 5.95
C GLN A 310 18.02 -7.68 6.62
N ASP A 311 18.08 -8.98 6.33
CA ASP A 311 17.13 -9.97 6.83
C ASP A 311 17.46 -10.55 8.22
N LEU A 312 18.71 -10.44 8.67
CA LEU A 312 19.17 -10.77 10.01
C LEU A 312 20.21 -9.75 10.50
N PRO A 313 20.43 -9.60 11.82
CA PRO A 313 21.55 -8.82 12.32
C PRO A 313 22.88 -9.43 11.86
N THR A 314 23.90 -8.60 11.62
CA THR A 314 25.14 -9.05 10.97
C THR A 314 25.83 -10.14 11.77
N GLY A 315 25.86 -9.99 13.09
CA GLY A 315 26.49 -10.96 13.99
C GLY A 315 25.76 -12.29 14.13
N TYR A 316 24.57 -12.45 13.55
CA TYR A 316 23.78 -13.67 13.63
C TYR A 316 24.02 -14.62 12.46
N TYR A 317 24.62 -14.15 11.37
CA TYR A 317 24.95 -15.03 10.25
C TYR A 317 26.07 -16.00 10.59
N LEU A 318 25.97 -17.18 10.02
CA LEU A 318 26.95 -18.25 10.11
C LEU A 318 27.33 -18.69 8.69
N THR A 319 28.61 -18.98 8.46
CA THR A 319 29.09 -19.57 7.19
C THR A 319 28.83 -21.08 7.11
N THR A 320 28.48 -21.70 8.23
CA THR A 320 28.07 -23.10 8.32
C THR A 320 27.04 -23.20 9.43
N ASP A 321 25.82 -23.58 9.08
CA ASP A 321 24.72 -23.65 10.03
C ASP A 321 23.90 -24.94 9.81
N PRO A 322 24.06 -25.92 10.70
CA PRO A 322 23.30 -27.17 10.68
C PRO A 322 21.79 -26.98 10.89
N SER A 323 21.34 -25.85 11.45
CA SER A 323 19.92 -25.53 11.63
C SER A 323 19.27 -24.94 10.38
N GLY A 324 20.07 -24.43 9.44
CA GLY A 324 19.63 -23.87 8.15
C GLY A 324 18.99 -22.47 8.22
N SER A 325 18.86 -21.86 9.40
CA SER A 325 18.17 -20.57 9.58
C SER A 325 19.07 -19.34 9.55
N ARG A 326 20.37 -19.53 9.72
CA ARG A 326 21.38 -18.47 9.88
C ARG A 326 22.49 -18.52 8.82
N LEU A 327 22.38 -19.38 7.80
CA LEU A 327 23.36 -19.43 6.71
C LEU A 327 23.44 -18.08 5.99
N VAL A 328 24.65 -17.51 5.93
CA VAL A 328 24.91 -16.22 5.28
C VAL A 328 24.63 -16.25 3.78
N ASP A 329 24.89 -17.38 3.13
CA ASP A 329 24.66 -17.56 1.70
C ASP A 329 23.18 -17.38 1.32
N TYR A 330 22.26 -17.53 2.27
CA TYR A 330 20.84 -17.30 2.03
C TYR A 330 20.40 -15.87 2.40
N GLY A 331 21.23 -15.07 3.08
CA GLY A 331 20.80 -13.80 3.67
C GLY A 331 20.44 -12.73 2.64
N GLY A 332 19.23 -12.18 2.74
CA GLY A 332 18.78 -11.03 1.98
C GLY A 332 19.28 -9.71 2.58
N PHE A 333 19.65 -8.76 1.71
CA PHE A 333 20.01 -7.40 2.11
C PHE A 333 19.50 -6.40 1.08
N TRP A 334 19.44 -5.12 1.43
CA TRP A 334 19.04 -4.04 0.51
C TRP A 334 20.25 -3.51 -0.27
N THR A 335 19.99 -3.09 -1.51
CA THR A 335 20.97 -2.34 -2.33
C THR A 335 20.26 -1.14 -2.94
N GLY A 336 20.59 0.06 -2.46
CA GLY A 336 19.96 1.32 -2.85
C GLY A 336 19.62 2.19 -1.64
N ASP A 337 18.71 3.14 -1.85
CA ASP A 337 18.38 4.16 -0.85
C ASP A 337 17.08 3.79 -0.10
N LEU A 338 17.08 3.93 1.23
CA LEU A 338 15.88 3.86 2.08
C LEU A 338 15.74 5.17 2.86
N ASP A 339 14.51 5.58 3.06
CA ASP A 339 14.14 6.79 3.79
C ASP A 339 12.80 6.60 4.52
N ASP A 340 12.55 7.45 5.53
CA ASP A 340 11.27 7.58 6.22
C ASP A 340 10.60 6.25 6.62
N VAL A 341 11.37 5.32 7.20
CA VAL A 341 10.86 4.01 7.65
C VAL A 341 9.94 4.20 8.85
N MET A 342 8.69 3.81 8.73
CA MET A 342 7.69 3.85 9.80
C MET A 342 7.15 2.45 10.07
N PHE A 343 6.98 2.12 11.35
CA PHE A 343 6.44 0.84 11.77
C PHE A 343 5.31 1.02 12.78
N TYR A 344 4.16 0.40 12.50
CA TYR A 344 2.95 0.48 13.32
C TYR A 344 2.53 -0.91 13.79
N ASN A 345 1.87 -0.98 14.95
CA ASN A 345 1.32 -2.22 15.53
C ASN A 345 -0.15 -2.50 15.14
N VAL A 346 -0.63 -1.84 14.09
CA VAL A 346 -1.98 -1.99 13.53
C VAL A 346 -1.90 -2.03 12.01
N ALA A 347 -2.87 -2.69 11.37
CA ALA A 347 -3.08 -2.55 9.93
C ALA A 347 -3.78 -1.21 9.64
N LEU A 348 -3.06 -0.27 9.01
CA LEU A 348 -3.61 1.03 8.64
C LEU A 348 -4.60 0.89 7.46
N SER A 349 -5.60 1.76 7.44
CA SER A 349 -6.52 1.86 6.30
C SER A 349 -5.87 2.50 5.08
N ALA A 350 -6.42 2.24 3.89
CA ALA A 350 -5.98 2.89 2.65
C ALA A 350 -5.97 4.43 2.74
N ALA A 351 -6.97 5.04 3.39
CA ALA A 351 -7.02 6.50 3.59
C ALA A 351 -5.87 7.01 4.47
N GLN A 352 -5.49 6.26 5.51
CA GLN A 352 -4.35 6.59 6.37
C GLN A 352 -3.02 6.43 5.63
N VAL A 353 -2.85 5.36 4.85
CA VAL A 353 -1.66 5.15 4.01
C VAL A 353 -1.51 6.26 2.99
N LYS A 354 -2.60 6.64 2.31
CA LYS A 354 -2.61 7.75 1.35
C LYS A 354 -2.27 9.09 1.99
N SER A 355 -2.80 9.35 3.20
CA SER A 355 -2.45 10.53 3.99
C SER A 355 -0.95 10.58 4.32
N ILE A 356 -0.34 9.47 4.73
CA ILE A 356 1.11 9.40 4.99
C ILE A 356 1.89 9.75 3.72
N TYR A 357 1.55 9.11 2.60
CA TYR A 357 2.18 9.37 1.31
C TYR A 357 2.11 10.85 0.91
N ASP A 358 0.92 11.45 0.91
CA ASP A 358 0.73 12.83 0.47
C ASP A 358 1.48 13.84 1.34
N ASN A 359 1.50 13.61 2.67
CA ASN A 359 2.27 14.44 3.59
C ASN A 359 3.78 14.28 3.43
N GLN A 360 4.27 13.11 3.03
CA GLN A 360 5.69 12.85 2.82
C GLN A 360 6.17 13.16 1.39
N ASN A 361 5.27 13.26 0.42
CA ASN A 361 5.61 13.54 -0.97
C ASN A 361 5.64 15.05 -1.30
N THR A 362 5.60 15.90 -0.27
CA THR A 362 5.73 17.36 -0.39
C THR A 362 6.79 17.87 0.60
N LEU A 363 7.42 19.00 0.25
CA LEU A 363 8.47 19.63 1.05
C LEU A 363 7.92 20.54 2.16
#